data_AF-A0A147BAT0-F1
#
_entry.id   AF-A0A147BAT0-F1
#
_cell.length_a   1.000
_cell.length_b   1.000
_cell.length_c   1.000
_cell.angle_alpha   90.00
_cell.angle_beta   90.00
_cell.angle_gamma   90.00
#
_symmetry.space_group_name_H-M   'P 1'
#
loop_
_entity.id
_entity.type
_entity.pdbx_description
1 polymer ?
#
loop_
_entity_poly.entity_id
_entity_poly.type
_entity_poly.pdbx_seq_one_letter_code
_entity_poly.pdbx_strand_id
1 'polypeptide(L)'
;LLGVRLDCRLSFGTHIAEVISRARRMLGFVTRVSRGAGSRTLRRLYTALVLPHLEYCAAVWNPPQATLSASLESVQRRAAYTILRWQTPHVPRYRDIATDDLLAGVGWNSLALRRKISSTRLLATCLLPEAPEVPLARQLRLNRNGGLQPLFARTDRHRNTFIIRAVNLWRSLPSEMTAGLMEKEDIKPICRGAIPHLRS
;
A
#
# COMPACT_ATOMS: atom_id res chain seq x y z
N LEU A 1 19.11 -6.19 9.54
CA LEU A 1 18.11 -5.23 9.02
C LEU A 1 16.82 -5.98 8.72
N LEU A 2 15.67 -5.46 9.19
CA LEU A 2 14.33 -6.09 9.20
C LEU A 2 13.75 -6.42 7.80
N GLY A 3 14.38 -7.31 7.02
CA GLY A 3 13.80 -7.87 5.79
C GLY A 3 13.73 -6.97 4.55
N VAL A 4 14.08 -5.68 4.65
CA VAL A 4 14.20 -4.76 3.50
C VAL A 4 15.64 -4.72 3.00
N ARG A 5 15.86 -5.03 1.71
CA ARG A 5 17.17 -4.93 1.07
C ARG A 5 17.35 -3.54 0.48
N LEU A 6 18.45 -2.88 0.83
CA LEU A 6 18.89 -1.62 0.25
C LEU A 6 20.13 -1.91 -0.60
N ASP A 7 20.14 -1.47 -1.85
CA ASP A 7 21.35 -1.51 -2.67
C ASP A 7 22.23 -0.26 -2.43
N CYS A 8 23.46 -0.28 -2.95
CA CYS A 8 24.40 0.85 -2.85
C CYS A 8 23.88 2.12 -3.55
N ARG A 9 22.87 1.97 -4.41
CA ARG A 9 22.16 3.06 -5.08
C ARG A 9 20.84 3.37 -4.39
N LEU A 10 20.62 2.96 -3.13
CA LEU A 10 19.39 3.11 -2.32
C LEU A 10 18.08 2.85 -3.11
N SER A 11 18.13 1.94 -4.08
CA SER A 11 17.01 1.53 -4.91
C SER A 11 16.38 0.28 -4.31
N PHE A 12 15.05 0.21 -4.43
CA PHE A 12 14.25 -0.90 -3.94
C PHE A 12 13.93 -1.93 -5.04
N GLY A 13 14.45 -1.75 -6.27
CA GLY A 13 14.07 -2.60 -7.41
C GLY A 13 14.33 -4.09 -7.18
N THR A 14 15.52 -4.44 -6.67
CA THR A 14 15.89 -5.82 -6.34
C THR A 14 15.01 -6.39 -5.22
N HIS A 15 14.80 -5.61 -4.16
CA HIS A 15 13.91 -5.96 -3.06
C HIS A 15 12.47 -6.24 -3.52
N ILE A 16 11.92 -5.34 -4.35
CA ILE A 16 10.56 -5.47 -4.88
C ILE A 16 10.43 -6.70 -5.78
N ALA A 17 11.44 -6.97 -6.61
CA ALA A 17 11.45 -8.19 -7.45
C ALA A 17 11.41 -9.46 -6.60
N GLU A 18 12.16 -9.51 -5.49
CA GLU A 18 12.12 -10.63 -4.53
C GLU A 18 10.76 -10.76 -3.83
N VAL A 19 10.18 -9.63 -3.40
CA VAL A 19 8.85 -9.57 -2.80
C VAL A 19 7.81 -10.13 -3.76
N ILE A 20 7.81 -9.69 -5.02
CA ILE A 20 6.91 -10.19 -6.06
C ILE A 20 7.12 -11.69 -6.28
N SER A 21 8.37 -12.16 -6.37
CA SER A 21 8.68 -13.57 -6.56
C SER A 21 8.16 -14.44 -5.41
N ARG A 22 8.35 -14.01 -4.14
CA ARG A 22 7.80 -14.71 -2.97
C ARG A 22 6.27 -14.71 -2.98
N ALA A 23 5.65 -13.57 -3.24
CA ALA A 23 4.20 -13.44 -3.27
C ALA A 23 3.57 -14.29 -4.39
N ARG A 24 4.17 -14.35 -5.59
CA ARG A 24 3.71 -15.21 -6.69
C ARG A 24 3.80 -16.70 -6.35
N ARG A 25 4.91 -17.14 -5.75
CA ARG A 25 5.06 -18.54 -5.29
C ARG A 25 4.02 -18.89 -4.24
N MET A 26 3.83 -18.01 -3.25
CA MET A 26 2.82 -18.19 -2.21
C MET A 26 1.40 -18.20 -2.79
N LEU A 27 1.09 -17.31 -3.74
CA LEU A 27 -0.20 -17.31 -4.43
C LEU A 27 -0.44 -18.62 -5.17
N GLY A 28 0.57 -19.17 -5.86
CA GLY A 28 0.47 -20.46 -6.52
C GLY A 28 0.18 -21.60 -5.53
N PHE A 29 0.87 -21.62 -4.38
CA PHE A 29 0.62 -22.58 -3.31
C PHE A 29 -0.81 -22.45 -2.76
N VAL A 30 -1.19 -21.25 -2.32
CA VAL A 30 -2.52 -20.96 -1.78
C VAL A 30 -3.62 -21.34 -2.76
N THR A 31 -3.46 -21.00 -4.05
CA THR A 31 -4.43 -21.33 -5.09
C THR A 31 -4.62 -22.84 -5.23
N ARG A 32 -3.55 -23.64 -5.11
CA ARG A 32 -3.64 -25.11 -5.18
C ARG A 32 -4.32 -25.69 -3.94
N VAL A 33 -3.93 -25.26 -2.75
CA VAL A 33 -4.48 -25.79 -1.49
C VAL A 33 -5.95 -25.42 -1.32
N SER A 34 -6.39 -24.28 -1.85
CA SER A 34 -7.79 -23.88 -1.79
C SER A 34 -8.66 -24.50 -2.90
N ARG A 35 -8.11 -25.32 -3.81
CA ARG A 35 -8.93 -26.03 -4.83
C ARG A 35 -9.89 -26.96 -4.10
N GLY A 36 -11.19 -26.82 -4.35
CA GLY A 36 -12.25 -27.58 -3.67
C GLY A 36 -12.80 -26.91 -2.41
N ALA A 37 -12.03 -26.07 -1.72
CA ALA A 37 -12.49 -25.32 -0.53
C ALA A 37 -13.24 -24.01 -0.85
N GLY A 38 -13.38 -23.67 -2.14
CA GLY A 38 -14.12 -22.51 -2.62
C GLY A 38 -13.39 -21.16 -2.56
N SER A 39 -14.01 -20.15 -3.17
CA SER A 39 -13.45 -18.80 -3.35
C SER A 39 -13.26 -18.02 -2.04
N ARG A 40 -14.10 -18.29 -1.02
CA ARG A 40 -14.00 -17.68 0.31
C ARG A 40 -12.70 -18.10 1.03
N THR A 41 -12.31 -19.36 0.89
CA THR A 41 -11.07 -19.90 1.47
C THR A 41 -9.85 -19.30 0.80
N LEU A 42 -9.83 -19.25 -0.55
CA LEU A 42 -8.78 -18.57 -1.32
C LEU A 42 -8.59 -17.12 -0.88
N ARG A 43 -9.69 -16.37 -0.70
CA ARG A 43 -9.66 -14.98 -0.22
C ARG A 43 -9.03 -14.82 1.16
N ARG A 44 -9.37 -15.72 2.10
CA ARG A 44 -8.81 -15.72 3.46
C ARG A 44 -7.31 -16.01 3.42
N LEU A 45 -6.90 -17.06 2.71
CA LEU A 45 -5.50 -17.44 2.59
C LEU A 45 -4.66 -16.40 1.84
N TYR A 46 -5.21 -15.76 0.80
CA TYR A 46 -4.56 -14.65 0.12
C TYR A 46 -4.25 -13.51 1.10
N THR A 47 -5.25 -13.10 1.89
CA THR A 47 -5.11 -12.03 2.89
C THR A 47 -4.11 -12.40 3.98
N ALA A 48 -4.11 -13.66 4.42
CA ALA A 48 -3.27 -14.11 5.53
C ALA A 48 -1.81 -14.42 5.12
N LEU A 49 -1.57 -14.91 3.91
CA LEU A 49 -0.27 -15.46 3.50
C LEU A 49 0.40 -14.71 2.35
N VAL A 50 -0.37 -14.22 1.37
CA VAL A 50 0.21 -13.55 0.19
C VAL A 50 0.36 -12.05 0.45
N LEU A 51 -0.71 -11.43 0.94
CA LEU A 51 -0.79 -9.99 1.14
C LEU A 51 0.28 -9.43 2.09
N PRO A 52 0.66 -10.10 3.21
CA PRO A 52 1.71 -9.57 4.08
C PRO A 52 3.05 -9.41 3.37
N HIS A 53 3.38 -10.29 2.41
CA HIS A 53 4.60 -10.13 1.61
C HIS A 53 4.57 -8.84 0.78
N LEU A 54 3.41 -8.46 0.25
CA LEU A 54 3.23 -7.29 -0.60
C LEU A 54 3.10 -5.98 0.17
N GLU A 55 2.65 -6.03 1.43
CA GLU A 55 2.38 -4.85 2.25
C GLU A 55 3.48 -4.55 3.29
N TYR A 56 4.30 -5.54 3.65
CA TYR A 56 5.34 -5.36 4.65
C TYR A 56 6.33 -4.26 4.25
N CYS A 57 6.47 -3.25 5.10
CA CYS A 57 7.29 -2.05 4.88
C CYS A 57 6.99 -1.28 3.58
N ALA A 58 5.82 -1.48 2.96
CA ALA A 58 5.51 -0.89 1.66
C ALA A 58 5.45 0.64 1.67
N ALA A 59 5.15 1.25 2.83
CA ALA A 59 5.26 2.70 3.00
C ALA A 59 6.65 3.25 2.64
N VAL A 60 7.70 2.47 2.94
CA VAL A 60 9.11 2.87 2.75
C VAL A 60 9.57 2.65 1.32
N TRP A 61 9.35 1.46 0.77
CA TRP A 61 9.91 1.07 -0.52
C TRP A 61 9.02 1.35 -1.73
N ASN A 62 7.78 1.83 -1.54
CA ASN A 62 6.80 1.98 -2.64
C ASN A 62 7.43 2.61 -3.90
N PRO A 63 7.48 1.87 -5.03
CA PRO A 63 8.25 2.28 -6.19
C PRO A 63 7.56 3.43 -6.94
N PRO A 64 8.30 4.45 -7.39
CA PRO A 64 7.77 5.43 -8.33
C PRO A 64 7.63 4.87 -9.75
N GLN A 65 8.36 3.79 -10.09
CA GLN A 65 8.32 3.21 -11.44
C GLN A 65 6.98 2.52 -11.68
N ALA A 66 6.29 2.93 -12.74
CA ALA A 66 5.01 2.35 -13.15
C ALA A 66 5.11 0.85 -13.45
N THR A 67 6.24 0.39 -14.00
CA THR A 67 6.48 -1.03 -14.31
C THR A 67 6.54 -1.92 -13.07
N LEU A 68 7.24 -1.47 -12.02
CA LEU A 68 7.32 -2.17 -10.73
C LEU A 68 5.97 -2.15 -10.01
N SER A 69 5.29 -1.00 -10.03
CA SER A 69 3.93 -0.87 -9.49
C SER A 69 2.96 -1.82 -10.18
N ALA A 70 2.93 -1.84 -11.51
CA ALA A 70 2.09 -2.77 -12.30
C ALA A 70 2.44 -4.24 -12.02
N SER A 71 3.72 -4.54 -11.80
CA SER A 71 4.15 -5.89 -11.45
C SER A 71 3.65 -6.33 -10.06
N LEU A 72 3.59 -5.42 -9.09
CA LEU A 72 2.94 -5.69 -7.79
C LEU A 72 1.43 -5.91 -7.97
N GLU A 73 0.74 -5.02 -8.69
CA GLU A 73 -0.70 -5.15 -8.94
C GLU A 73 -1.03 -6.46 -9.68
N SER A 74 -0.13 -6.97 -10.53
CA SER A 74 -0.33 -8.23 -11.25
C SER A 74 -0.58 -9.42 -10.32
N VAL A 75 0.02 -9.43 -9.13
CA VAL A 75 -0.17 -10.49 -8.13
C VAL A 75 -1.59 -10.45 -7.57
N GLN A 76 -2.04 -9.26 -7.16
CA GLN A 76 -3.41 -9.07 -6.67
C GLN A 76 -4.43 -9.34 -7.77
N ARG A 77 -4.19 -8.83 -8.99
CA ARG A 77 -5.04 -9.05 -10.16
C ARG A 77 -5.19 -10.54 -10.45
N ARG A 78 -4.12 -11.33 -10.41
CA ARG A 78 -4.19 -12.78 -10.63
C ARG A 78 -5.04 -13.48 -9.56
N ALA A 79 -4.88 -13.09 -8.30
CA ALA A 79 -5.68 -13.62 -7.19
C ALA A 79 -7.17 -13.27 -7.34
N ALA A 80 -7.49 -12.00 -7.61
CA ALA A 80 -8.86 -11.53 -7.82
C ALA A 80 -9.54 -12.27 -8.99
N TYR A 81 -8.82 -12.47 -10.09
CA TYR A 81 -9.33 -13.21 -11.24
C TYR A 81 -9.66 -14.67 -10.93
N THR A 82 -8.81 -15.30 -10.12
CA THR A 82 -9.03 -16.69 -9.71
C THR A 82 -10.25 -16.81 -8.81
N ILE A 83 -10.43 -15.86 -7.88
CA ILE A 83 -11.62 -15.78 -7.02
C ILE A 83 -12.88 -15.58 -7.86
N LEU A 84 -12.88 -14.62 -8.80
CA LEU A 84 -14.03 -14.32 -9.63
C LEU A 84 -14.44 -15.52 -10.51
N ARG A 85 -13.46 -16.21 -11.10
CA ARG A 85 -13.68 -17.45 -11.86
C ARG A 85 -14.28 -18.59 -11.05
N TRP A 86 -14.01 -18.63 -9.75
CA TRP A 86 -14.58 -19.64 -8.86
C TRP A 86 -15.98 -19.26 -8.36
N GLN A 87 -16.36 -17.98 -8.48
CA GLN A 87 -17.68 -17.47 -8.10
C GLN A 87 -18.67 -17.48 -9.26
N THR A 88 -18.20 -17.23 -10.47
CA THR A 88 -19.04 -17.02 -11.64
C THR A 88 -18.57 -17.86 -12.83
N PRO A 89 -19.48 -18.52 -13.56
CA PRO A 89 -19.14 -19.39 -14.69
C PRO A 89 -18.73 -18.60 -15.96
N HIS A 90 -19.12 -17.33 -16.08
CA HIS A 90 -18.89 -16.51 -17.27
C HIS A 90 -18.03 -15.29 -16.96
N VAL A 91 -16.73 -15.52 -16.81
CA VAL A 91 -15.74 -14.45 -16.64
C VAL A 91 -15.04 -14.18 -17.97
N PRO A 92 -14.91 -12.91 -18.42
CA PRO A 92 -14.12 -12.54 -19.58
C PRO A 92 -12.68 -13.08 -19.51
N ARG A 93 -11.98 -13.15 -20.65
CA ARG A 93 -10.59 -13.60 -20.64
C ARG A 93 -9.74 -12.65 -19.82
N TYR A 94 -8.67 -13.18 -19.23
CA TYR A 94 -7.81 -12.43 -18.30
C TYR A 94 -7.25 -11.13 -18.88
N ARG A 95 -7.08 -11.05 -20.20
CA ARG A 95 -6.54 -9.86 -20.88
C ARG A 95 -7.60 -8.81 -21.22
N ASP A 96 -8.87 -9.21 -21.28
CA ASP A 96 -9.98 -8.37 -21.78
C ASP A 96 -10.70 -7.61 -20.65
N ILE A 97 -10.44 -7.96 -19.39
CA ILE A 97 -11.07 -7.33 -18.21
C ILE A 97 -10.17 -6.24 -17.63
N ALA A 98 -10.70 -5.05 -17.32
CA ALA A 98 -9.91 -4.03 -16.65
C ALA A 98 -9.54 -4.44 -15.22
N THR A 99 -8.45 -3.90 -14.66
CA THR A 99 -8.02 -4.25 -13.29
C THR A 99 -9.02 -3.74 -12.26
N ASP A 100 -9.55 -2.55 -12.48
CA ASP A 100 -10.48 -1.93 -11.54
C ASP A 100 -11.81 -2.68 -11.48
N ASP A 101 -12.35 -3.08 -12.64
CA ASP A 101 -13.57 -3.93 -12.71
C ASP A 101 -13.36 -5.25 -11.99
N LEU A 102 -12.18 -5.86 -12.17
CA LEU A 102 -11.85 -7.12 -11.53
C LEU A 102 -11.80 -6.98 -10.00
N LEU A 103 -11.14 -5.93 -9.52
CA LEU A 103 -11.02 -5.64 -8.09
C LEU A 103 -12.37 -5.25 -7.49
N ALA A 104 -13.19 -4.50 -8.21
CA ALA A 104 -14.56 -4.16 -7.83
C ALA A 104 -15.43 -5.41 -7.72
N GLY A 105 -15.37 -6.32 -8.69
CA GLY A 105 -16.12 -7.58 -8.69
C GLY A 105 -15.80 -8.49 -7.50
N VAL A 106 -14.57 -8.41 -6.96
CA VAL A 106 -14.20 -9.12 -5.73
C VAL A 106 -14.28 -8.24 -4.46
N GLY A 107 -14.64 -6.96 -4.57
CA GLY A 107 -14.70 -6.01 -3.44
C GLY A 107 -13.34 -5.71 -2.81
N TRP A 108 -12.28 -5.59 -3.60
CA TRP A 108 -10.92 -5.29 -3.14
C TRP A 108 -10.48 -3.87 -3.52
N ASN A 109 -9.73 -3.23 -2.63
CA ASN A 109 -8.94 -2.05 -2.95
C ASN A 109 -7.62 -2.44 -3.62
N SER A 110 -7.14 -1.63 -4.57
CA SER A 110 -5.82 -1.80 -5.22
C SER A 110 -4.67 -1.78 -4.21
N LEU A 111 -3.56 -2.47 -4.52
CA LEU A 111 -2.39 -2.40 -3.64
C LEU A 111 -1.81 -0.99 -3.62
N ALA A 112 -1.90 -0.24 -4.72
CA ALA A 112 -1.51 1.17 -4.78
C ALA A 112 -2.21 2.00 -3.70
N LEU A 113 -3.54 1.88 -3.59
CA LEU A 113 -4.29 2.57 -2.55
C LEU A 113 -3.85 2.15 -1.14
N ARG A 114 -3.63 0.85 -0.93
CA ARG A 114 -3.17 0.32 0.36
C ARG A 114 -1.78 0.83 0.73
N ARG A 115 -0.87 0.99 -0.24
CA ARG A 115 0.45 1.59 -0.04
C ARG A 115 0.33 3.07 0.34
N LYS A 116 -0.56 3.84 -0.31
CA LYS A 116 -0.86 5.23 0.10
C LYS A 116 -1.34 5.29 1.55
N ILE A 117 -2.31 4.45 1.92
CA ILE A 117 -2.83 4.37 3.30
C ILE A 117 -1.73 3.97 4.30
N SER A 118 -0.88 3.01 3.95
CA SER A 118 0.26 2.61 4.78
C SER A 118 1.23 3.77 5.01
N SER A 119 1.53 4.55 3.96
CA SER A 119 2.35 5.76 4.08
C SER A 119 1.69 6.82 4.99
N THR A 120 0.39 7.08 4.81
CA THR A 120 -0.37 8.00 5.66
C THR A 120 -0.37 7.55 7.12
N ARG A 121 -0.59 6.25 7.37
CA ARG A 121 -0.59 5.66 8.72
C ARG A 121 0.77 5.81 9.40
N LEU A 122 1.85 5.54 8.68
CA LEU A 122 3.20 5.67 9.21
C LEU A 122 3.51 7.13 9.56
N LEU A 123 3.14 8.06 8.69
CA LEU A 123 3.31 9.49 8.96
C LEU A 123 2.48 9.95 10.16
N ALA A 124 1.21 9.56 10.26
CA ALA A 124 0.37 9.86 11.43
C ALA A 124 1.02 9.37 12.72
N THR A 125 1.61 8.17 12.69
CA THR A 125 2.34 7.62 13.85
C THR A 125 3.54 8.50 14.23
N CYS A 126 4.25 9.08 13.25
CA CYS A 126 5.36 10.01 13.50
C CYS A 126 4.93 11.40 13.97
N LEU A 127 3.65 11.76 13.81
CA LEU A 127 3.09 13.05 14.23
C LEU A 127 2.49 13.00 15.64
N LEU A 128 2.33 11.81 16.23
CA LEU A 128 1.82 11.67 17.59
C LEU A 128 2.79 12.31 18.61
N PRO A 129 2.29 12.94 19.68
CA PRO A 129 3.12 13.55 20.73
C PRO A 129 4.06 12.54 21.40
N GLU A 130 3.60 11.31 21.60
CA GLU A 130 4.35 10.21 22.24
C GLU A 130 5.23 9.42 21.26
N ALA A 131 5.38 9.88 20.02
CA ALA A 131 6.18 9.16 19.03
C ALA A 131 7.65 9.07 19.50
N PRO A 132 8.32 7.92 19.34
CA PRO A 132 9.74 7.82 19.62
C PRO A 132 10.51 8.86 18.79
N GLU A 133 11.64 9.38 19.31
CA GLU A 133 12.48 10.34 18.59
C GLU A 133 13.09 9.70 17.33
N VAL A 134 12.32 9.68 16.24
CA VAL A 134 12.79 9.23 14.94
C VAL A 134 13.44 10.43 14.25
N PRO A 135 14.62 10.28 13.62
CA PRO A 135 15.23 11.34 12.83
C PRO A 135 14.28 11.93 11.76
N LEU A 136 13.34 11.11 11.29
CA LEU A 136 12.29 11.50 10.37
C LEU A 136 11.34 12.57 10.96
N ALA A 137 10.97 12.45 12.23
CA ALA A 137 10.06 13.38 12.90
C ALA A 137 10.67 14.79 12.99
N ARG A 138 12.00 14.90 13.11
CA ARG A 138 12.73 16.19 13.15
C ARG A 138 12.60 17.01 11.86
N GLN A 139 12.27 16.35 10.74
CA GLN A 139 12.05 17.02 9.45
C GLN A 139 10.62 17.55 9.31
N LEU A 140 9.68 17.04 10.10
CA LEU A 140 8.28 17.42 10.05
C LEU A 140 8.07 18.71 10.84
N ARG A 141 7.43 19.71 10.24
CA ARG A 141 7.12 21.00 10.86
C ARG A 141 5.66 21.33 10.66
N LEU A 142 5.03 21.90 11.68
CA LEU A 142 3.64 22.35 11.62
C LEU A 142 3.58 23.85 11.29
N ASN A 143 2.54 24.25 10.58
CA ASN A 143 2.13 25.63 10.39
C ASN A 143 1.44 26.15 11.64
N ARG A 144 1.30 27.48 11.73
CA ARG A 144 0.54 28.14 12.81
C ARG A 144 -0.89 27.62 12.95
N ASN A 145 -1.48 27.15 11.85
CA ASN A 145 -2.85 26.63 11.80
C ASN A 145 -2.93 25.11 12.06
N GLY A 146 -1.87 24.49 12.59
CA GLY A 146 -1.81 23.04 12.88
C GLY A 146 -1.55 22.13 11.66
N GLY A 147 -1.60 22.66 10.43
CA GLY A 147 -1.33 21.88 9.21
C GLY A 147 0.16 21.59 8.97
N LEU A 148 0.48 20.49 8.30
CA LEU A 148 1.87 20.09 8.01
C LEU A 148 2.52 20.97 6.93
N GLN A 149 3.75 21.43 7.16
CA GLN A 149 4.54 22.19 6.20
C GLN A 149 4.91 21.36 4.96
N PRO A 150 4.98 21.97 3.76
CA PRO A 150 5.54 21.31 2.59
C PRO A 150 6.99 20.90 2.83
N LEU A 151 7.36 19.72 2.36
CA LEU A 151 8.76 19.37 2.15
C LEU A 151 9.07 19.40 0.66
N PHE A 152 10.15 20.08 0.30
CA PHE A 152 10.57 20.24 -1.09
C PHE A 152 11.72 19.30 -1.43
N ALA A 153 11.63 18.71 -2.62
CA ALA A 153 12.67 17.84 -3.15
C ALA A 153 13.36 18.50 -4.35
N ARG A 154 14.69 18.46 -4.37
CA ARG A 154 15.51 18.98 -5.48
C ARG A 154 15.72 17.98 -6.62
N THR A 155 15.43 16.70 -6.38
CA THR A 155 15.60 15.62 -7.35
C THR A 155 14.38 14.71 -7.33
N ASP A 156 14.10 14.04 -8.46
CA ASP A 156 13.02 13.05 -8.55
C ASP A 156 13.21 11.93 -7.51
N ARG A 157 14.47 11.51 -7.32
CA ARG A 157 14.84 10.55 -6.29
C ARG A 157 14.42 10.97 -4.88
N HIS A 158 14.71 12.21 -4.48
CA HIS A 158 14.29 12.73 -3.18
C HIS A 158 12.77 12.88 -3.11
N ARG A 159 12.12 13.32 -4.21
CA ARG A 159 10.66 13.44 -4.31
C ARG A 159 9.97 12.11 -4.06
N ASN A 160 10.60 11.01 -4.48
CA ASN A 160 10.07 9.66 -4.37
C ASN A 160 10.43 8.94 -3.05
N THR A 161 11.11 9.62 -2.12
CA THR A 161 11.30 9.10 -0.76
C THR A 161 9.99 9.05 0.02
N PHE A 162 9.95 8.21 1.06
CA PHE A 162 8.79 8.07 1.92
C PHE A 162 8.29 9.41 2.48
N ILE A 163 9.18 10.23 3.05
CA ILE A 163 8.75 11.42 3.80
C ILE A 163 8.06 12.45 2.91
N ILE A 164 8.64 12.76 1.74
CA ILE A 164 8.08 13.74 0.81
C ILE A 164 6.72 13.26 0.30
N ARG A 165 6.63 11.98 -0.08
CA ARG A 165 5.39 11.38 -0.56
C ARG A 165 4.31 11.36 0.52
N ALA A 166 4.65 10.95 1.74
CA ALA A 166 3.69 10.87 2.83
C ALA A 166 3.17 12.27 3.24
N VAL A 167 4.05 13.27 3.32
CA VAL A 167 3.68 14.66 3.61
C VAL A 167 2.73 15.20 2.54
N ASN A 168 3.01 14.94 1.26
CA ASN A 168 2.14 15.36 0.17
C ASN A 168 0.77 14.67 0.22
N LEU A 169 0.74 13.36 0.51
CA LEU A 169 -0.52 12.63 0.71
C LEU A 169 -1.31 13.20 1.89
N TRP A 170 -0.66 13.46 3.03
CA TRP A 170 -1.31 14.03 4.21
C TRP A 170 -1.92 15.41 3.93
N ARG A 171 -1.19 16.27 3.23
CA ARG A 171 -1.64 17.61 2.86
C ARG A 171 -2.77 17.62 1.82
N SER A 172 -2.94 16.54 1.06
CA SER A 172 -4.08 16.39 0.15
C SER A 172 -5.38 15.98 0.85
N LEU A 173 -5.33 15.61 2.14
CA LEU A 173 -6.51 15.26 2.91
C LEU A 173 -7.21 16.52 3.46
N PRO A 174 -8.53 16.48 3.68
CA PRO A 174 -9.26 17.56 4.35
C PRO A 174 -8.65 17.87 5.73
N SER A 175 -8.48 19.15 6.03
CA SER A 175 -7.83 19.60 7.27
C SER A 175 -8.57 19.13 8.52
N GLU A 176 -9.91 19.07 8.47
CA GLU A 176 -10.80 18.57 9.51
C GLU A 176 -10.43 17.15 9.97
N MET A 177 -10.03 16.30 9.03
CA MET A 177 -9.65 14.91 9.35
C MET A 177 -8.28 14.83 10.02
N THR A 178 -7.38 15.76 9.71
CA THR A 178 -6.00 15.75 10.20
C THR A 178 -5.83 16.51 11.51
N ALA A 179 -6.76 17.41 11.84
CA ALA A 179 -6.69 18.27 13.02
C ALA A 179 -6.92 17.53 14.35
N GLY A 180 -7.64 16.40 14.32
CA GLY A 180 -7.98 15.62 15.51
C GLY A 180 -6.96 14.55 15.91
N LEU A 181 -5.77 14.51 15.31
CA LEU A 181 -4.76 13.49 15.63
C LEU A 181 -4.08 13.82 16.96
N MET A 182 -4.49 13.16 18.04
CA MET A 182 -3.85 13.30 19.36
C MET A 182 -3.36 11.96 19.89
N GLU A 183 -4.12 10.89 19.65
CA GLU A 183 -3.85 9.57 20.18
C GLU A 183 -3.71 8.53 19.07
N LYS A 184 -3.14 7.38 19.42
CA LYS A 184 -2.94 6.26 18.49
C LYS A 184 -4.26 5.70 17.94
N GLU A 185 -5.35 5.87 18.69
CA GLU A 185 -6.69 5.40 18.34
C GLU A 185 -7.28 6.16 17.14
N ASP A 186 -6.94 7.44 17.00
CA ASP A 186 -7.40 8.33 15.92
C ASP A 186 -6.87 7.92 14.54
N ILE A 187 -5.72 7.24 14.50
CA ILE A 187 -5.05 6.87 13.25
C ILE A 187 -5.95 5.99 12.37
N LYS A 188 -6.68 5.04 12.96
CA LYS A 188 -7.49 4.08 12.21
C LYS A 188 -8.72 4.73 11.56
N PRO A 189 -9.52 5.56 12.28
CA PRO A 189 -10.55 6.42 11.68
C PRO A 189 -10.02 7.29 10.54
N ILE A 190 -8.90 8.00 10.74
CA ILE A 190 -8.30 8.87 9.72
C ILE A 190 -7.95 8.07 8.46
N CYS A 191 -7.29 6.91 8.63
CA CYS A 191 -6.92 6.06 7.49
C CYS A 191 -8.13 5.51 6.74
N ARG A 192 -9.26 5.24 7.44
CA ARG A 192 -10.51 4.81 6.80
C ARG A 192 -11.17 5.96 6.03
N GLY A 193 -11.26 7.15 6.63
CA GLY A 193 -11.79 8.33 5.98
C GLY A 193 -10.95 8.79 4.78
N ALA A 194 -9.64 8.50 4.78
CA ALA A 194 -8.75 8.87 3.69
C ALA A 194 -8.95 8.03 2.41
N ILE A 195 -9.56 6.84 2.51
CA ILE A 195 -9.78 5.92 1.38
C ILE A 195 -10.41 6.61 0.16
N PRO A 196 -11.57 7.32 0.26
CA PRO A 196 -12.18 8.01 -0.87
C PRO A 196 -11.27 9.07 -1.50
N HIS A 197 -10.52 9.83 -0.70
CA HIS A 197 -9.64 10.89 -1.19
C HIS A 197 -8.38 10.37 -1.88
N LEU A 198 -7.93 9.17 -1.52
CA LEU A 198 -6.69 8.58 -2.03
C LEU A 198 -6.88 7.62 -3.21
N ARG A 199 -8.13 7.37 -3.63
CA ARG A 199 -8.47 6.51 -4.79
C ARG A 199 -8.12 7.13 -6.14
N SER A 200 -7.88 8.46 -6.19
CA SER A 200 -7.50 9.20 -7.40
C SER A 200 -6.11 8.85 -7.93
#